data_AF-A0A0M9E747-F1
#
_entry.id   AF-A0A0M9E747-F1
#
_cell.length_a   1.000
_cell.length_b   1.000
_cell.length_c   1.000
_cell.angle_alpha   90.00
_cell.angle_beta   90.00
_cell.angle_gamma   90.00
#
_symmetry.space_group_name_H-M   'P 1'
#
loop_
_entity.id
_entity.type
_entity.pdbx_description
1 polymer ?
#
loop_
_entity_poly.entity_id
_entity_poly.type
_entity_poly.pdbx_seq_one_letter_code
_entity_poly.pdbx_strand_id
1 'polypeptide(L)'
;MIWSLIFGIIVFTIFFLFGFIFRINLFHMIKMPLPDTFTNQVCQFLVGCIIGPFAEELVFRGVIYGFFRKWGIIIACCFSTLIFVFLHLNAPVIPLTQIIGGILFAVSYEHTKMLTTPITIHILGNSCMLFLSYFQINL
;
A
#
# COMPACT_ATOMS: atom_id res chain seq x y z
N MET A 1 4.61 -15.99 -2.55
CA MET A 1 5.21 -17.29 -2.18
C MET A 1 6.69 -17.06 -1.87
N ILE A 2 7.10 -17.26 -0.62
CA ILE A 2 8.42 -16.98 -0.01
C ILE A 2 8.95 -15.54 -0.15
N TRP A 3 9.18 -15.01 -1.36
CA TRP A 3 9.79 -13.68 -1.53
C TRP A 3 8.96 -12.54 -0.95
N SER A 4 7.63 -12.64 -1.05
CA SER A 4 6.68 -11.70 -0.42
C SER A 4 6.73 -11.75 1.12
N LEU A 5 7.02 -12.92 1.70
CA LEU A 5 7.17 -13.09 3.14
C LEU A 5 8.49 -12.45 3.61
N ILE A 6 9.58 -12.70 2.87
CA ILE A 6 10.88 -12.09 3.12
C ILE A 6 10.79 -10.56 3.02
N PHE A 7 10.16 -10.04 1.97
CA PHE A 7 9.90 -8.62 1.82
C PHE A 7 9.11 -8.06 3.02
N GLY A 8 8.04 -8.76 3.43
CA GLY A 8 7.25 -8.39 4.60
C GLY A 8 8.07 -8.30 5.89
N ILE A 9 8.94 -9.27 6.15
CA ILE A 9 9.84 -9.29 7.32
C ILE A 9 10.84 -8.12 7.26
N ILE A 10 11.44 -7.87 6.10
CA ILE A 10 12.38 -6.76 5.91
C ILE A 10 11.69 -5.42 6.17
N VAL A 11 10.52 -5.21 5.55
CA VAL A 11 9.74 -3.98 5.74
C VAL A 11 9.33 -3.81 7.20
N PHE A 12 8.83 -4.86 7.85
CA PHE A 12 8.45 -4.81 9.25
C PHE A 12 9.63 -4.43 10.15
N THR A 13 10.80 -5.03 9.90
CA THR A 13 12.02 -4.75 10.66
C THR A 13 12.49 -3.31 10.46
N ILE A 14 12.55 -2.83 9.21
CA ILE A 14 12.94 -1.45 8.88
C ILE A 14 11.95 -0.44 9.50
N PHE A 15 10.66 -0.72 9.39
CA PHE A 15 9.60 0.14 9.93
C PHE A 15 9.71 0.24 11.46
N PHE A 16 9.93 -0.89 12.15
CA PHE A 16 10.12 -0.92 13.60
C PHE A 16 11.39 -0.16 14.05
N LEU A 17 12.52 -0.40 13.38
CA LEU A 17 13.78 0.30 13.66
C LEU A 17 13.66 1.81 13.43
N PHE A 18 12.98 2.23 12.35
CA PHE A 18 12.70 3.63 12.06
C PHE A 18 11.89 4.28 13.19
N GLY A 19 10.80 3.63 13.63
CA GLY A 19 10.00 4.11 14.76
C GLY A 19 10.81 4.25 16.05
N PHE A 20 11.69 3.28 16.34
CA PHE A 20 12.56 3.30 17.51
C PHE A 20 13.59 4.45 17.46
N ILE A 21 14.27 4.62 16.32
CA ILE A 21 15.32 5.64 16.14
C ILE A 21 14.74 7.05 16.21
N PHE A 22 13.64 7.30 15.50
CA PHE A 22 13.04 8.63 15.42
C PHE A 22 12.01 8.91 16.54
N ARG A 23 11.79 7.95 17.45
CA ARG A 23 10.75 7.97 18.48
C ARG A 23 9.36 8.35 17.93
N ILE A 24 9.04 7.85 16.73
CA ILE A 24 7.75 8.07 16.06
C ILE A 24 6.81 6.93 16.42
N ASN A 25 5.55 7.27 16.73
CA ASN A 25 4.51 6.27 16.87
C ASN A 25 4.08 5.76 15.49
N LEU A 26 4.59 4.59 15.13
CA LEU A 26 4.35 3.91 13.86
C LEU A 26 2.87 3.61 13.61
N PHE A 27 2.09 3.42 14.66
CA PHE A 27 0.66 3.15 14.56
C PHE A 27 -0.11 4.30 13.92
N HIS A 28 0.34 5.54 14.12
CA HIS A 28 -0.28 6.72 13.49
C HIS A 28 -0.06 6.75 11.97
N MET A 29 1.01 6.11 11.47
CA MET A 29 1.33 6.08 10.04
C MET A 29 0.49 5.06 9.25
N ILE A 30 -0.12 4.10 9.96
CA ILE A 30 -0.94 3.04 9.36
C ILE A 30 -2.43 3.17 9.67
N LYS A 31 -2.80 4.17 10.48
CA LYS A 31 -4.19 4.40 10.90
C LYS A 31 -5.02 4.91 9.72
N MET A 32 -6.08 4.19 9.40
CA MET A 32 -7.13 4.68 8.51
C MET A 32 -8.22 5.38 9.34
N PRO A 33 -8.71 6.55 8.92
CA PRO A 33 -9.81 7.21 9.61
C PRO A 33 -11.05 6.32 9.53
N LEU A 34 -11.65 6.01 10.68
CA LEU A 34 -12.83 5.18 10.77
C LEU A 34 -14.09 6.06 10.80
N PRO A 35 -15.05 5.88 9.88
CA PRO A 35 -16.31 6.59 9.90
C PRO A 35 -17.15 6.25 11.13
N ASP A 36 -17.93 7.21 11.60
CA ASP A 36 -18.76 7.07 12.80
C ASP A 36 -19.97 6.15 12.60
N THR A 37 -20.40 5.94 11.34
CA THR A 37 -21.60 5.17 11.01
C THR A 37 -21.26 3.82 10.38
N PHE A 38 -22.03 2.78 10.72
CA PHE A 38 -21.86 1.44 10.18
C PHE A 38 -21.94 1.41 8.65
N THR A 39 -22.87 2.14 8.04
CA THR A 39 -22.99 2.25 6.59
C THR A 39 -21.70 2.77 5.96
N ASN A 40 -21.11 3.83 6.52
CA ASN A 40 -19.89 4.40 5.99
C ASN A 40 -18.68 3.49 6.22
N GLN A 41 -18.64 2.73 7.32
CA GLN A 41 -17.61 1.70 7.56
C GLN A 41 -17.68 0.58 6.51
N VAL A 42 -18.89 0.11 6.19
CA VAL A 42 -19.11 -0.87 5.12
C VAL A 42 -18.69 -0.29 3.77
N CYS A 43 -19.09 0.96 3.47
CA CYS A 43 -18.66 1.63 2.25
C CYS A 43 -17.14 1.79 2.18
N GLN A 44 -16.47 2.15 3.28
CA GLN A 44 -15.02 2.27 3.33
C GLN A 44 -14.34 0.93 3.09
N PHE A 45 -14.85 -0.17 3.66
CA PHE A 45 -14.31 -1.49 3.38
C PHE A 45 -14.47 -1.86 1.90
N LEU A 46 -15.67 -1.73 1.34
CA LEU A 46 -15.93 -2.06 -0.07
C LEU A 46 -15.10 -1.20 -1.03
N VAL A 47 -15.06 0.12 -0.82
CA VAL A 47 -14.38 1.04 -1.72
C VAL A 47 -12.89 1.10 -1.42
N GLY A 48 -12.49 1.35 -0.17
CA GLY A 48 -11.10 1.54 0.22
C GLY A 48 -10.28 0.26 0.31
N CYS A 49 -10.90 -0.90 0.57
CA CYS A 49 -10.17 -2.16 0.70
C CYS A 49 -10.34 -3.11 -0.49
N ILE A 50 -11.35 -2.94 -1.35
CA ILE A 50 -11.60 -3.86 -2.47
C ILE A 50 -11.61 -3.14 -3.82
N ILE A 51 -12.59 -2.26 -4.06
CA ILE A 51 -12.82 -1.65 -5.38
C ILE A 51 -11.67 -0.71 -5.75
N GLY A 52 -11.23 0.14 -4.82
CA GLY A 52 -10.12 1.07 -4.99
C GLY A 52 -8.83 0.34 -5.33
N PRO A 53 -8.33 -0.58 -4.48
CA PRO A 53 -7.14 -1.38 -4.78
C PRO A 53 -7.20 -2.10 -6.12
N PHE A 54 -8.35 -2.67 -6.48
CA PHE A 54 -8.53 -3.30 -7.79
C PHE A 54 -8.36 -2.30 -8.94
N ALA A 55 -9.08 -1.17 -8.90
CA ALA A 55 -9.01 -0.15 -9.94
C ALA A 55 -7.61 0.50 -10.03
N GLU A 56 -6.99 0.77 -8.89
CA GLU A 56 -5.65 1.32 -8.79
C GLU A 56 -4.63 0.38 -9.45
N GLU A 57 -4.63 -0.91 -9.14
CA GLU A 57 -3.66 -1.82 -9.76
C GLU A 57 -3.86 -1.99 -11.27
N LEU A 58 -5.10 -1.94 -11.78
CA LEU A 58 -5.35 -1.91 -13.22
C LEU A 58 -4.69 -0.69 -13.88
N VAL A 59 -4.81 0.49 -13.27
CA VAL A 59 -4.22 1.72 -13.81
C VAL A 59 -2.71 1.74 -13.62
N PHE A 60 -2.22 1.54 -12.39
CA PHE A 60 -0.81 1.70 -12.07
C PHE A 60 0.04 0.58 -12.63
N ARG A 61 -0.40 -0.69 -12.58
CA ARG A 61 0.41 -1.85 -13.00
C ARG A 61 0.06 -2.28 -14.42
N GLY A 62 -1.22 -2.22 -14.79
CA GLY A 62 -1.67 -2.51 -16.14
C GLY A 62 -1.25 -1.44 -17.16
N VAL A 63 -1.42 -0.15 -16.83
CA VAL A 63 -1.20 0.94 -17.80
C VAL A 63 0.11 1.68 -17.54
N ILE A 64 0.28 2.32 -16.37
CA ILE A 64 1.40 3.24 -16.10
C ILE A 64 2.73 2.48 -16.07
N TYR A 65 2.83 1.42 -15.26
CA TYR A 65 4.02 0.58 -15.18
C TYR A 65 4.34 -0.02 -16.56
N GLY A 66 3.33 -0.57 -17.25
CA GLY A 66 3.47 -1.13 -18.60
C GLY A 66 4.04 -0.12 -19.60
N PHE A 67 3.54 1.12 -19.59
CA PHE A 67 4.04 2.21 -20.43
C PHE A 67 5.51 2.53 -20.13
N PHE A 68 5.88 2.61 -18.86
CA PHE A 68 7.26 2.93 -18.47
C PHE A 68 8.24 1.76 -18.62
N ARG A 69 7.73 0.52 -18.70
CA ARG A 69 8.56 -0.69 -18.75
C ARG A 69 9.51 -0.76 -19.94
N LYS A 70 9.19 -0.08 -21.04
CA LYS A 70 10.05 0.03 -22.23
C LYS A 70 11.38 0.75 -21.97
N TRP A 71 11.45 1.56 -20.91
CA TRP A 71 12.69 2.20 -20.46
C TRP A 71 13.37 1.46 -19.30
N GLY A 72 12.87 0.27 -18.95
CA GLY A 72 13.47 -0.60 -17.94
C GLY A 72 12.67 -0.68 -16.64
N ILE A 73 13.06 -1.67 -15.81
CA ILE A 73 12.37 -2.01 -14.56
C ILE A 73 12.45 -0.87 -13.55
N ILE A 74 13.63 -0.26 -13.41
CA ILE A 74 13.88 0.81 -12.44
C ILE A 74 12.99 2.02 -12.74
N ILE A 75 12.98 2.48 -14.00
CA ILE A 75 12.15 3.62 -14.43
C ILE A 75 10.66 3.31 -14.23
N ALA A 76 10.20 2.12 -14.62
CA ALA A 76 8.81 1.71 -14.41
C ALA A 76 8.41 1.68 -12.92
N CYS A 77 9.26 1.12 -12.06
CA CYS A 77 9.03 1.06 -10.63
C CYS A 77 9.01 2.47 -10.01
N CYS A 78 10.00 3.31 -10.31
CA CYS A 78 10.12 4.65 -9.76
C CYS A 78 8.95 5.54 -10.18
N PHE A 79 8.62 5.61 -11.46
CA PHE A 79 7.56 6.52 -11.93
C PHE A 79 6.16 6.04 -11.55
N SER A 80 5.87 4.73 -11.63
CA SER A 80 4.56 4.22 -11.17
C SER A 80 4.36 4.46 -9.67
N THR A 81 5.40 4.26 -8.86
CA THR A 81 5.36 4.54 -7.41
C THR A 81 5.23 6.03 -7.13
N LEU A 82 5.99 6.89 -7.82
CA LEU A 82 5.98 8.33 -7.58
C LEU A 82 4.62 8.94 -7.90
N ILE A 83 4.01 8.55 -9.03
CA ILE A 83 2.67 9.01 -9.40
C ILE A 83 1.63 8.49 -8.39
N PHE A 84 1.75 7.23 -7.96
CA PHE A 84 0.88 6.66 -6.93
C PHE A 84 0.93 7.48 -5.63
N VAL A 85 2.14 7.73 -5.11
CA VAL A 85 2.35 8.53 -3.89
C VAL A 85 1.82 9.94 -4.06
N PHE A 86 2.08 10.59 -5.20
CA PHE A 86 1.64 11.96 -5.45
C PHE A 86 0.12 12.12 -5.38
N LEU A 87 -0.62 11.14 -5.90
CA LEU A 87 -2.10 11.14 -5.86
C LEU A 87 -2.68 10.86 -4.46
N HIS A 88 -1.83 10.49 -3.49
CA HIS A 88 -2.21 10.20 -2.10
C HIS A 88 -1.67 11.24 -1.09
N LEU A 89 -1.09 12.36 -1.55
CA LEU A 89 -0.49 13.39 -0.68
C LEU A 89 -1.49 14.16 0.21
N ASN A 90 -2.78 13.83 0.15
CA ASN A 90 -3.79 14.43 1.02
C ASN A 90 -3.69 13.94 2.48
N ALA A 91 -2.82 12.96 2.78
CA ALA A 91 -2.59 12.48 4.13
C ALA A 91 -1.62 13.40 4.92
N PRO A 92 -1.90 13.72 6.20
CA PRO A 92 -1.12 14.67 7.01
C PRO A 92 0.28 14.16 7.42
N VAL A 93 0.66 12.95 7.03
CA VAL A 93 1.88 12.25 7.45
C VAL A 93 2.71 11.89 6.22
N ILE A 94 4.03 11.76 6.40
CA ILE A 94 4.95 11.23 5.39
C ILE A 94 4.32 9.97 4.74
N PRO A 95 4.17 9.91 3.41
CA PRO A 95 3.42 8.86 2.70
C PRO A 95 4.23 7.55 2.58
N LEU A 96 4.80 7.10 3.70
CA LEU A 96 5.70 5.95 3.75
C LEU A 96 4.98 4.66 3.37
N THR A 97 3.73 4.50 3.79
CA THR A 97 2.90 3.34 3.42
C THR A 97 2.66 3.28 1.92
N GLN A 98 2.38 4.42 1.28
CA GLN A 98 2.20 4.49 -0.18
C GLN A 98 3.51 4.27 -0.94
N ILE A 99 4.65 4.76 -0.43
CA ILE A 99 5.97 4.52 -1.04
C ILE A 99 6.31 3.03 -1.00
N ILE A 100 6.23 2.42 0.19
CA ILE A 100 6.57 1.00 0.39
C ILE A 100 5.59 0.10 -0.38
N GLY A 101 4.29 0.38 -0.28
CA GLY A 101 3.25 -0.34 -1.02
C GLY A 101 3.45 -0.22 -2.53
N GLY A 102 3.71 1.00 -3.03
CA GLY A 102 3.91 1.25 -4.45
C GLY A 102 5.07 0.43 -5.04
N ILE A 103 6.19 0.37 -4.33
CA ILE A 103 7.35 -0.46 -4.69
C ILE A 103 6.98 -1.95 -4.63
N LEU A 104 6.35 -2.40 -3.54
CA LEU A 104 5.94 -3.80 -3.38
C LEU A 104 5.03 -4.26 -4.51
N PHE A 105 4.01 -3.48 -4.85
CA PHE A 105 3.06 -3.82 -5.90
C PHE A 105 3.78 -3.88 -7.26
N ALA A 106 4.63 -2.89 -7.58
CA ALA A 106 5.41 -2.88 -8.81
C ALA A 106 6.37 -4.09 -8.93
N VAL A 107 7.10 -4.42 -7.86
CA VAL A 107 8.01 -5.57 -7.83
C VAL A 107 7.24 -6.90 -7.92
N SER A 108 6.11 -7.00 -7.22
CA SER A 108 5.27 -8.20 -7.26
C SER A 108 4.69 -8.45 -8.65
N TYR A 109 4.27 -7.39 -9.34
CA TYR A 109 3.84 -7.45 -10.74
C TYR A 109 5.00 -7.80 -11.66
N GLU A 110 6.18 -7.20 -11.49
CA GLU A 110 7.33 -7.50 -12.36
C GLU A 110 7.78 -8.95 -12.23
N HIS A 111 7.75 -9.50 -11.01
CA HIS A 111 8.16 -10.88 -10.76
C HIS A 111 7.13 -11.90 -11.25
N THR A 112 5.83 -11.63 -11.07
CA THR A 112 4.77 -12.60 -11.38
C THR A 112 4.16 -12.42 -12.75
N LYS A 113 4.25 -11.22 -13.34
CA LYS A 113 3.56 -10.79 -14.56
C LYS A 113 2.03 -10.95 -14.48
N MET A 114 1.47 -11.02 -13.28
CA MET A 114 0.05 -11.18 -13.03
C MET A 114 -0.48 -10.01 -12.23
N LEU A 115 -1.56 -9.36 -12.69
CA LEU A 115 -2.23 -8.29 -11.95
C LEU A 115 -2.90 -8.81 -10.66
N THR A 116 -3.30 -10.07 -10.63
CA THR A 116 -3.92 -10.69 -9.44
C THR A 116 -2.98 -10.69 -8.22
N THR A 117 -1.66 -10.68 -8.44
CA THR A 117 -0.68 -10.65 -7.34
C THR A 117 -0.67 -9.31 -6.60
N PRO A 118 -0.35 -8.16 -7.23
CA PRO A 118 -0.41 -6.88 -6.55
C PRO A 118 -1.82 -6.55 -6.06
N ILE A 119 -2.89 -6.92 -6.79
CA ILE A 119 -4.28 -6.73 -6.34
C ILE A 119 -4.52 -7.42 -5.00
N THR A 120 -4.16 -8.71 -4.89
CA THR A 120 -4.32 -9.47 -3.65
C THR A 120 -3.53 -8.85 -2.50
N ILE A 121 -2.27 -8.47 -2.76
CA ILE A 121 -1.41 -7.84 -1.73
C ILE A 121 -2.01 -6.51 -1.28
N HIS A 122 -2.51 -5.69 -2.21
CA HIS A 122 -3.08 -4.38 -1.92
C HIS A 122 -4.39 -4.50 -1.12
N ILE A 123 -5.31 -5.38 -1.54
CA ILE A 123 -6.56 -5.66 -0.81
C ILE A 123 -6.27 -6.14 0.62
N LEU A 124 -5.34 -7.09 0.78
CA LEU A 124 -4.96 -7.60 2.10
C LEU A 124 -4.29 -6.52 2.95
N GLY A 125 -3.43 -5.68 2.36
CA GLY A 125 -2.78 -4.56 3.03
C GLY A 125 -3.80 -3.56 3.58
N ASN A 126 -4.71 -3.08 2.73
CA ASN A 126 -5.73 -2.10 3.14
C ASN A 126 -6.71 -2.71 4.15
N SER A 127 -7.10 -3.98 3.98
CA SER A 127 -7.97 -4.68 4.93
C SER A 127 -7.30 -4.83 6.30
N CYS A 128 -6.01 -5.17 6.32
CA CYS A 128 -5.23 -5.27 7.55
C CYS A 128 -5.11 -3.91 8.27
N MET A 129 -4.83 -2.84 7.52
CA MET A 129 -4.77 -1.48 8.08
C MET A 129 -6.11 -1.03 8.65
N LEU A 130 -7.21 -1.26 7.93
CA LEU A 130 -8.55 -0.96 8.42
C LEU A 130 -8.87 -1.76 9.70
N PHE A 131 -8.58 -3.07 9.70
CA PHE A 131 -8.78 -3.92 10.87
C PHE A 131 -7.98 -3.45 12.08
N LEU A 132 -6.68 -3.16 11.91
CA LEU A 132 -5.82 -2.63 12.97
C LEU A 132 -6.30 -1.28 13.50
N SER A 133 -6.90 -0.45 12.64
CA SER A 133 -7.44 0.85 13.05
C SER A 133 -8.58 0.70 14.06
N TYR A 134 -9.34 -0.41 14.03
CA TYR A 134 -10.37 -0.68 15.06
C TYR A 134 -9.77 -1.01 16.43
N PHE A 135 -8.60 -1.66 16.48
CA PHE A 135 -7.92 -1.95 17.75
C PHE A 135 -7.22 -0.72 18.33
N GLN A 136 -6.72 0.16 17.47
CA GLN A 136 -6.09 1.42 17.86
C GLN A 136 -7.06 2.45 18.46
N ILE A 137 -8.37 2.26 18.35
CA ILE A 137 -9.35 3.09 19.08
C ILE A 137 -9.24 2.85 20.60
N ASN A 138 -8.74 1.69 21.03
CA ASN A 138 -8.75 1.24 22.42
C ASN A 138 -7.39 1.34 23.14
N LEU A 139 -6.40 2.02 22.55
CA LEU A 139 -5.05 2.24 23.11
C LEU A 139 -4.78 3.75 23.21
#